data_AF-A0A4R5ULB2-F1
#
_entry.id   AF-A0A4R5ULB2-F1
#
_cell.length_a   1.000
_cell.length_b   1.000
_cell.length_c   1.000
_cell.angle_alpha   90.00
_cell.angle_beta   90.00
_cell.angle_gamma   90.00
#
_symmetry.space_group_name_H-M   'P 1'
#
loop_
_entity.id
_entity.type
_entity.pdbx_description
1 polymer ?
#
loop_
_entity_poly.entity_id
_entity_poly.type
_entity_poly.pdbx_seq_one_letter_code
_entity_poly.pdbx_strand_id
1 'polypeptide(L)'
;MVYLDHLLKARNAALMSGGKIIKGQRRQHVVERIMDTLDDWRSSPWEHEGSTRAGLRAALCQLGNGWNESDHEAAALLGTALKKLGKADRPTWIEGQPEYLLPRENCIRCGDALDEETIESRGRFCSDICRQSAAQFNTGIHQLANRRAYIRTWYVVAKAAAPERPCQMCGKGYRSAFEEQKFCSYSCSCAAQRNPERRRQCAHCQKAFVIRQTAGKTQRHCSRECRLAAWEMTDFRCEVCD
;
A
#
# COMPACT_ATOMS: atom_id res chain seq x y z
N MET A 1 -8.87 21.78 -19.76
CA MET A 1 -8.14 21.09 -18.66
C MET A 1 -6.79 21.75 -18.29
N VAL A 2 -6.58 23.04 -18.55
CA VAL A 2 -5.28 23.71 -18.33
C VAL A 2 -4.95 23.93 -16.84
N TYR A 3 -5.97 24.03 -15.98
CA TYR A 3 -5.80 24.30 -14.55
C TYR A 3 -5.21 23.12 -13.77
N LEU A 4 -5.50 21.87 -14.18
CA LEU A 4 -5.00 20.68 -13.50
C LEU A 4 -3.49 20.48 -13.77
N ASP A 5 -3.05 20.78 -14.99
CA ASP A 5 -1.65 20.67 -15.41
C ASP A 5 -0.73 21.62 -14.65
N HIS A 6 -1.17 22.87 -14.42
CA HIS A 6 -0.36 23.83 -13.66
C HIS A 6 -0.19 23.41 -12.20
N LEU A 7 -1.25 22.89 -11.58
CA LEU A 7 -1.20 22.37 -10.21
C LEU A 7 -0.33 21.11 -10.10
N LEU A 8 -0.41 20.20 -11.07
CA LEU A 8 0.46 19.01 -11.13
C LEU A 8 1.93 19.40 -11.34
N LYS A 9 2.20 20.36 -12.23
CA LYS A 9 3.56 20.89 -12.45
C LYS A 9 4.11 21.56 -11.20
N ALA A 10 3.34 22.42 -10.54
CA ALA A 10 3.76 23.09 -9.31
C ALA A 10 3.99 22.10 -8.14
N ARG A 11 3.11 21.10 -7.98
CA ARG A 11 3.29 20.04 -6.98
C ARG A 11 4.53 19.20 -7.27
N ASN A 12 4.74 18.80 -8.53
CA ASN A 12 5.92 18.05 -8.92
C ASN A 12 7.19 18.88 -8.74
N ALA A 13 7.16 20.17 -9.09
CA ALA A 13 8.28 21.08 -8.83
C ALA A 13 8.58 21.20 -7.33
N ALA A 14 7.57 21.33 -6.47
CA ALA A 14 7.72 21.38 -5.02
C ALA A 14 8.27 20.06 -4.43
N LEU A 15 7.80 18.92 -4.93
CA LEU A 15 8.31 17.59 -4.55
C LEU A 15 9.76 17.40 -5.02
N MET A 16 10.11 17.93 -6.19
CA MET A 16 11.48 17.90 -6.73
C MET A 16 12.39 18.94 -6.07
N SER A 17 11.83 19.97 -5.43
CA SER A 17 12.55 20.97 -4.64
C SER A 17 12.72 20.58 -3.17
N GLY A 18 12.20 19.42 -2.73
CA GLY A 18 12.59 18.84 -1.44
C GLY A 18 14.11 18.82 -1.36
N GLY A 19 14.67 19.52 -0.36
CA GLY A 19 16.10 19.77 -0.31
C GLY A 19 16.88 18.45 -0.40
N LYS A 20 17.73 18.32 -1.42
CA LYS A 20 18.62 17.16 -1.55
C LYS A 20 19.36 16.96 -0.23
N ILE A 21 19.19 15.81 0.41
CA ILE A 21 19.83 15.51 1.70
C ILE A 21 21.35 15.42 1.49
N ILE A 22 21.79 14.79 0.39
CA ILE A 22 23.21 14.67 0.00
C ILE A 22 23.50 15.60 -1.18
N LYS A 23 24.47 16.50 -1.01
CA LYS A 23 24.86 17.53 -1.99
C LYS A 23 26.35 17.45 -2.36
N GLY A 24 26.71 18.13 -3.44
CA GLY A 24 28.10 18.36 -3.86
C GLY A 24 28.91 17.07 -4.10
N GLN A 25 30.19 17.11 -3.72
CA GLN A 25 31.14 15.99 -3.89
C GLN A 25 30.70 14.73 -3.16
N ARG A 26 30.10 14.86 -1.96
CA ARG A 26 29.57 13.70 -1.22
C ARG A 26 28.51 12.94 -2.01
N ARG A 27 27.68 13.66 -2.77
CA ARG A 27 26.66 13.03 -3.64
C ARG A 27 27.32 12.23 -4.76
N GLN A 28 28.35 12.80 -5.39
CA GLN A 28 29.08 12.13 -6.48
C GLN A 28 29.72 10.84 -5.97
N HIS A 29 30.41 10.90 -4.83
CA HIS A 29 31.02 9.72 -4.20
C HIS A 29 29.98 8.63 -3.88
N VAL A 30 28.83 8.99 -3.31
CA VAL A 30 27.77 8.02 -3.03
C VAL A 30 27.23 7.39 -4.32
N VAL A 31 27.05 8.19 -5.38
CA VAL A 31 26.60 7.69 -6.69
C VAL A 31 27.62 6.71 -7.27
N GLU A 32 28.92 6.99 -7.18
CA GLU A 32 29.99 6.08 -7.63
C GLU A 32 29.96 4.75 -6.88
N ARG A 33 29.82 4.77 -5.54
CA ARG A 33 29.69 3.55 -4.74
C ARG A 33 28.44 2.74 -5.06
N ILE A 34 27.34 3.43 -5.39
CA ILE A 34 26.12 2.77 -5.87
C ILE A 34 26.37 2.11 -7.22
N MET A 35 27.10 2.78 -8.13
CA MET A 35 27.45 2.19 -9.42
C MET A 35 28.28 0.92 -9.25
N ASP A 36 29.29 0.92 -8.39
CA ASP A 36 30.08 -0.29 -8.07
C ASP A 36 29.19 -1.46 -7.63
N THR A 37 28.18 -1.18 -6.81
CA THR A 37 27.25 -2.19 -6.29
C THR A 37 26.28 -2.69 -7.36
N LEU A 38 25.80 -1.78 -8.22
CA LEU A 38 24.84 -2.12 -9.28
C LEU A 38 25.49 -2.85 -10.46
N ASP A 39 26.80 -2.67 -10.68
CA ASP A 39 27.53 -3.30 -11.79
C ASP A 39 27.82 -4.79 -11.52
N ASP A 40 27.84 -5.22 -10.26
CA ASP A 40 28.06 -6.62 -9.84
C ASP A 40 26.77 -7.49 -9.91
N TRP A 41 26.04 -7.40 -11.03
CA TRP A 41 24.83 -8.20 -11.23
C TRP A 41 25.15 -9.54 -11.92
N ARG A 42 24.34 -10.57 -11.64
CA ARG A 42 24.49 -11.90 -12.26
C ARG A 42 23.36 -12.22 -13.22
N SER A 43 22.14 -11.86 -12.83
CA SER A 43 20.92 -12.23 -13.56
C SER A 43 20.31 -11.04 -14.29
N SER A 44 20.38 -9.85 -13.69
CA SER A 44 19.73 -8.66 -14.24
C SER A 44 20.41 -7.37 -13.78
N PRO A 45 20.53 -6.34 -14.65
CA PRO A 45 21.04 -5.02 -14.24
C PRO A 45 20.30 -4.36 -13.07
N TRP A 46 19.11 -4.84 -12.71
CA TRP A 46 18.31 -4.33 -11.59
C TRP A 46 18.33 -5.23 -10.33
N GLU A 47 19.13 -6.31 -10.33
CA GLU A 47 19.20 -7.30 -9.25
C GLU A 47 19.45 -6.66 -7.87
N HIS A 48 20.37 -5.70 -7.81
CA HIS A 48 20.74 -5.01 -6.57
C HIS A 48 19.96 -3.70 -6.33
N GLU A 49 18.97 -3.36 -7.16
CA GLU A 49 18.25 -2.09 -7.04
C GLU A 49 17.50 -1.99 -5.69
N GLY A 50 16.76 -3.04 -5.35
CA GLY A 50 15.90 -3.06 -4.16
C GLY A 50 16.68 -3.02 -2.85
N SER A 51 17.70 -3.86 -2.72
CA SER A 51 18.58 -3.92 -1.55
C SER A 51 19.36 -2.61 -1.37
N THR A 52 19.93 -2.07 -2.44
CA THR A 52 20.67 -0.80 -2.42
C THR A 52 19.78 0.36 -2.00
N ARG A 53 18.57 0.47 -2.56
CA ARG A 53 17.61 1.51 -2.17
C ARG A 53 17.21 1.39 -0.70
N ALA A 54 16.92 0.17 -0.24
CA ALA A 54 16.53 -0.07 1.14
C ALA A 54 17.67 0.30 2.11
N GLY A 55 18.91 -0.06 1.79
CA GLY A 55 20.11 0.28 2.56
C GLY A 55 20.35 1.79 2.64
N LEU A 56 20.32 2.49 1.50
CA LEU A 56 20.45 3.95 1.44
C LEU A 56 19.38 4.65 2.28
N ARG A 57 18.12 4.23 2.13
CA ARG A 57 17.01 4.78 2.91
C ARG A 57 17.21 4.55 4.41
N ALA A 58 17.58 3.33 4.82
CA ALA A 58 17.81 3.00 6.21
C ALA A 58 18.94 3.87 6.81
N ALA A 59 20.05 4.03 6.09
CA ALA A 59 21.16 4.88 6.50
C ALA A 59 20.73 6.35 6.64
N LEU A 60 19.95 6.89 5.70
CA LEU A 60 19.45 8.26 5.77
C LEU A 60 18.48 8.47 6.93
N CYS A 61 17.60 7.51 7.21
CA CYS A 61 16.73 7.54 8.40
C CYS A 61 17.54 7.54 9.71
N GLN A 62 18.61 6.74 9.78
CA GLN A 62 19.50 6.70 10.96
C GLN A 62 20.24 8.03 11.19
N LEU A 63 20.45 8.81 10.13
CA LEU A 63 20.98 10.17 10.23
C LEU A 63 19.94 11.22 10.66
N GLY A 64 18.71 10.80 11.03
CA GLY A 64 17.66 11.67 11.54
C GLY A 64 16.72 12.25 10.49
N ASN A 65 16.83 11.83 9.22
CA ASN A 65 15.94 12.31 8.16
C ASN A 65 14.57 11.61 8.21
N GLY A 66 13.54 12.29 7.68
CA GLY A 66 12.21 11.69 7.55
C GLY A 66 12.20 10.51 6.57
N TRP A 67 11.32 9.53 6.79
CA TRP A 67 11.25 8.33 5.94
C TRP A 67 10.99 8.66 4.46
N ASN A 68 10.04 9.58 4.20
CA ASN A 68 9.68 9.98 2.83
C ASN A 68 10.84 10.68 2.12
N GLU A 69 11.51 11.61 2.80
CA GLU A 69 12.66 12.36 2.25
C GLU A 69 13.83 11.42 1.96
N SER A 70 14.10 10.49 2.88
CA SER A 70 15.12 9.46 2.74
C SER A 70 14.84 8.52 1.56
N ASP A 71 13.60 8.06 1.40
CA ASP A 71 13.22 7.20 0.28
C ASP A 71 13.30 7.92 -1.07
N HIS A 72 12.88 9.20 -1.11
CA HIS A 72 12.99 10.04 -2.31
C HIS A 72 14.46 10.29 -2.70
N GLU A 73 15.31 10.64 -1.74
CA GLU A 73 16.73 10.87 -2.01
C GLU A 73 17.42 9.56 -2.44
N ALA A 74 17.15 8.44 -1.77
CA ALA A 74 17.68 7.13 -2.15
C ALA A 74 17.28 6.78 -3.59
N ALA A 75 16.01 6.95 -3.96
CA ALA A 75 15.53 6.74 -5.32
C ALA A 75 16.22 7.66 -6.34
N ALA A 76 16.45 8.94 -5.99
CA ALA A 76 17.10 9.91 -6.86
C ALA A 76 18.59 9.60 -7.07
N LEU A 77 19.32 9.16 -6.03
CA LEU A 77 20.71 8.71 -6.13
C LEU A 77 20.83 7.49 -7.04
N LEU A 78 19.97 6.49 -6.80
CA LEU A 78 19.91 5.25 -7.56
C LEU A 78 19.57 5.50 -9.04
N GLY A 79 18.56 6.34 -9.32
CA GLY A 79 18.21 6.72 -10.68
C GLY A 79 19.34 7.47 -11.40
N THR A 80 20.13 8.28 -10.68
CA THR A 80 21.32 8.94 -11.24
C THR A 80 22.40 7.91 -11.57
N ALA A 81 22.65 6.94 -10.69
CA ALA A 81 23.62 5.87 -10.92
C ALA A 81 23.24 4.99 -12.12
N LEU A 82 22.00 4.51 -12.17
CA LEU A 82 21.47 3.72 -13.30
C LEU A 82 21.56 4.48 -14.63
N LYS A 83 21.29 5.80 -14.62
CA LYS A 83 21.45 6.63 -15.82
C LYS A 83 22.90 6.72 -16.29
N LYS A 84 23.86 6.84 -15.36
CA LYS A 84 25.30 6.84 -15.69
C LYS A 84 25.79 5.50 -16.23
N LEU A 85 25.23 4.38 -15.75
CA LEU A 85 25.50 3.03 -16.27
C LEU A 85 24.83 2.75 -17.63
N GLY A 86 24.07 3.70 -18.19
CA GLY A 86 23.30 3.48 -19.42
C GLY A 86 22.13 2.50 -19.26
N LYS A 87 21.67 2.28 -18.02
CA LYS A 87 20.54 1.40 -17.67
C LYS A 87 19.32 2.19 -17.17
N ALA A 88 19.16 3.42 -17.69
CA ALA A 88 18.07 4.31 -17.30
C ALA A 88 16.69 3.76 -17.71
N ASP A 89 16.65 3.08 -18.86
CA ASP A 89 15.42 2.55 -19.44
C ASP A 89 15.04 1.28 -18.69
N ARG A 90 14.00 1.40 -17.87
CA ARG A 90 13.40 0.25 -17.20
C ARG A 90 12.55 -0.52 -18.19
N PRO A 91 12.46 -1.86 -18.04
CA PRO A 91 11.45 -2.61 -18.74
C PRO A 91 10.10 -1.99 -18.43
N THR A 92 9.31 -1.78 -19.47
CA THR A 92 7.89 -1.52 -19.35
C THR A 92 7.25 -2.66 -18.55
N TRP A 93 6.10 -2.39 -17.92
CA TRP A 93 5.41 -3.44 -17.15
C TRP A 93 5.14 -4.69 -18.01
N ILE A 94 4.88 -4.50 -19.31
CA ILE A 94 4.64 -5.60 -20.25
C ILE A 94 5.91 -6.41 -20.52
N GLU A 95 7.07 -5.76 -20.64
CA GLU A 95 8.38 -6.44 -20.80
C GLU A 95 8.81 -7.19 -19.53
N GLY A 96 8.27 -6.81 -18.37
CA GLY A 96 8.47 -7.54 -17.12
C GLY A 96 7.59 -8.78 -16.96
N GLN A 97 6.72 -9.10 -17.94
CA GLN A 97 5.85 -10.27 -17.85
C GLN A 97 6.59 -11.56 -18.26
N PRO A 98 6.21 -12.74 -17.73
CA PRO A 98 6.83 -14.02 -18.09
C PRO A 98 6.92 -14.29 -19.59
N GLU A 99 5.97 -13.77 -20.37
CA GLU A 99 5.91 -13.86 -21.83
C GLU A 99 7.15 -13.30 -22.54
N TYR A 100 7.83 -12.32 -21.92
CA TYR A 100 9.03 -11.66 -22.44
C TYR A 100 10.33 -12.22 -21.83
N LEU A 101 10.23 -12.91 -20.70
CA LEU A 101 11.38 -13.51 -20.01
C LEU A 101 11.67 -14.93 -20.49
N LEU A 102 10.63 -15.69 -20.85
CA LEU A 102 10.76 -17.07 -21.29
C LEU A 102 11.12 -17.14 -22.78
N PRO A 103 12.13 -17.96 -23.16
CA PRO A 103 12.44 -18.24 -24.56
C PRO A 103 11.21 -18.76 -25.30
N ARG A 104 11.22 -18.64 -26.63
CA ARG A 104 10.08 -19.11 -27.46
C ARG A 104 9.95 -20.63 -27.44
N GLU A 105 11.05 -21.31 -27.13
CA GLU A 105 11.20 -22.74 -27.01
C GLU A 105 10.61 -23.29 -25.71
N ASN A 106 10.15 -22.41 -24.81
CA ASN A 106 9.58 -22.78 -23.52
C ASN A 106 8.09 -22.41 -23.45
N CYS A 107 7.33 -23.23 -22.74
CA CYS A 107 5.93 -22.96 -22.42
C CYS A 107 5.82 -21.69 -21.56
N ILE A 108 5.03 -20.71 -22.01
CA ILE A 108 4.86 -19.43 -21.29
C ILE A 108 4.34 -19.63 -19.85
N ARG A 109 3.57 -20.69 -19.62
CA ARG A 109 2.89 -20.91 -18.33
C ARG A 109 3.78 -21.62 -17.30
N CYS A 110 4.39 -22.74 -17.66
CA CYS A 110 5.17 -23.58 -16.74
C CYS A 110 6.68 -23.42 -16.90
N GLY A 111 7.15 -22.91 -18.05
CA GLY A 111 8.57 -22.78 -18.36
C GLY A 111 9.22 -24.03 -18.94
N ASP A 112 8.50 -25.15 -19.09
CA ASP A 112 9.05 -26.38 -19.67
C ASP A 112 9.37 -26.24 -21.16
N ALA A 113 10.34 -27.01 -21.65
CA ALA A 113 10.65 -27.06 -23.08
C ALA A 113 9.45 -27.56 -23.89
N LEU A 114 9.20 -26.92 -25.03
CA LEU A 114 8.17 -27.32 -25.98
C LEU A 114 8.71 -28.41 -26.91
N ASP A 115 7.82 -29.26 -27.41
CA ASP A 115 8.16 -30.19 -28.49
C ASP A 115 8.37 -29.45 -29.82
N GLU A 116 9.07 -30.09 -30.75
CA GLU A 116 9.40 -29.52 -32.05
C GLU A 116 8.14 -29.15 -32.84
N GLU A 117 7.09 -29.99 -32.78
CA GLU A 117 5.81 -29.73 -33.45
C GLU A 117 5.12 -28.45 -32.96
N THR A 118 5.12 -28.20 -31.63
CA THR A 118 4.58 -26.96 -31.06
C THR A 118 5.43 -25.75 -31.46
N ILE A 119 6.76 -25.90 -31.52
CA ILE A 119 7.66 -24.81 -31.94
C ILE A 119 7.41 -24.46 -33.42
N GLU A 120 7.33 -25.47 -34.31
CA GLU A 120 7.08 -25.29 -35.75
C GLU A 120 5.72 -24.63 -36.02
N SER A 121 4.68 -25.05 -35.29
CA SER A 121 3.34 -24.44 -35.35
C SER A 121 3.26 -23.05 -34.69
N ARG A 122 4.37 -22.55 -34.13
CA ARG A 122 4.46 -21.29 -33.37
C ARG A 122 3.56 -21.26 -32.14
N GLY A 123 3.25 -22.43 -31.58
CA GLY A 123 2.59 -22.56 -30.29
C GLY A 123 3.46 -22.03 -29.15
N ARG A 124 2.82 -21.65 -28.03
CA ARG A 124 3.49 -21.11 -26.84
C ARG A 124 3.18 -21.87 -25.54
N PHE A 125 2.49 -22.99 -25.64
CA PHE A 125 2.02 -23.77 -24.50
C PHE A 125 2.21 -25.25 -24.76
N CYS A 126 2.73 -26.00 -23.78
CA CYS A 126 2.93 -27.45 -23.86
C CYS A 126 1.62 -28.25 -23.76
N SER A 127 0.51 -27.62 -23.39
CA SER A 127 -0.80 -28.27 -23.25
C SER A 127 -1.94 -27.25 -23.28
N ASP A 128 -3.14 -27.72 -23.59
CA ASP A 128 -4.37 -26.91 -23.49
C ASP A 128 -4.64 -26.47 -22.05
N ILE A 129 -4.25 -27.26 -21.06
CA ILE A 129 -4.36 -26.89 -19.63
C ILE A 129 -3.50 -25.65 -19.36
N CYS A 130 -2.23 -25.64 -19.82
CA CYS A 130 -1.35 -24.49 -19.67
C CYS A 130 -1.89 -23.25 -20.39
N ARG A 131 -2.45 -23.43 -21.60
CA ARG A 131 -3.09 -22.36 -22.38
C ARG A 131 -4.28 -21.74 -21.64
N GLN A 132 -5.20 -22.57 -21.15
CA GLN A 132 -6.37 -22.12 -20.39
C GLN A 132 -5.97 -21.45 -19.07
N SER A 133 -5.01 -22.04 -18.34
CA SER A 133 -4.50 -21.49 -17.09
C SER A 133 -3.89 -20.10 -17.28
N ALA A 134 -3.06 -19.93 -18.31
CA ALA A 134 -2.48 -18.63 -18.65
C ALA A 134 -3.56 -17.59 -19.01
N ALA A 135 -4.55 -17.97 -19.82
CA ALA A 135 -5.65 -17.09 -20.19
C ALA A 135 -6.46 -16.62 -18.96
N GLN A 136 -6.79 -17.52 -18.04
CA GLN A 136 -7.50 -17.19 -16.79
C GLN A 136 -6.66 -16.27 -15.90
N PHE A 137 -5.38 -16.59 -15.72
CA PHE A 137 -4.46 -15.80 -14.90
C PHE A 137 -4.30 -14.37 -15.42
N ASN A 138 -4.02 -14.22 -16.72
CA ASN A 138 -3.83 -12.92 -17.36
C ASN A 138 -5.11 -12.07 -17.28
N THR A 139 -6.26 -12.68 -17.54
CA THR A 139 -7.57 -12.02 -17.36
C THR A 139 -7.76 -11.54 -15.93
N GLY A 140 -7.44 -12.38 -14.93
CA GLY A 140 -7.54 -12.03 -13.51
C GLY A 140 -6.65 -10.85 -13.10
N ILE A 141 -5.40 -10.81 -13.59
CA ILE A 141 -4.48 -9.69 -13.33
C ILE A 141 -5.03 -8.39 -13.90
N HIS A 142 -5.43 -8.38 -15.17
CA HIS A 142 -5.97 -7.18 -15.80
C HIS A 142 -7.26 -6.70 -15.12
N GLN A 143 -8.17 -7.62 -14.78
CA GLN A 143 -9.38 -7.29 -14.04
C GLN A 143 -9.08 -6.70 -12.66
N LEU A 144 -8.13 -7.27 -11.91
CA LEU A 144 -7.73 -6.75 -10.61
C LEU A 144 -7.09 -5.35 -10.72
N ALA A 145 -6.20 -5.16 -11.70
CA ALA A 145 -5.56 -3.87 -11.96
C ALA A 145 -6.59 -2.80 -12.34
N ASN A 146 -7.49 -3.11 -13.27
CA ASN A 146 -8.58 -2.23 -13.70
C ASN A 146 -9.54 -1.92 -12.55
N ARG A 147 -9.93 -2.92 -11.76
CA ARG A 147 -10.79 -2.73 -10.58
C ARG A 147 -10.14 -1.82 -9.55
N ARG A 148 -8.83 -1.98 -9.30
CA ARG A 148 -8.08 -1.10 -8.38
C ARG A 148 -7.99 0.33 -8.90
N ALA A 149 -7.70 0.51 -10.19
CA ALA A 149 -7.67 1.82 -10.83
C ALA A 149 -9.06 2.49 -10.75
N TYR A 150 -10.11 1.76 -11.12
CA TYR A 150 -11.49 2.20 -11.05
C TYR A 150 -11.89 2.64 -9.65
N ILE A 151 -11.68 1.81 -8.62
CA ILE A 151 -12.04 2.15 -7.22
C ILE A 151 -11.31 3.41 -6.75
N ARG A 152 -10.03 3.57 -7.07
CA ARG A 152 -9.26 4.76 -6.70
C ARG A 152 -9.76 6.00 -7.42
N THR A 153 -10.02 5.91 -8.73
CA THR A 153 -10.56 7.02 -9.52
C THR A 153 -11.95 7.41 -9.04
N TRP A 154 -12.83 6.44 -8.83
CA TRP A 154 -14.15 6.64 -8.27
C TRP A 154 -14.08 7.36 -6.93
N TYR A 155 -13.21 6.91 -6.01
CA TYR A 155 -13.06 7.55 -4.70
C TYR A 155 -12.62 9.01 -4.80
N VAL A 156 -11.67 9.33 -5.69
CA VAL A 156 -11.18 10.71 -5.90
C VAL A 156 -12.29 11.60 -6.47
N VAL A 157 -13.02 11.12 -7.48
CA VAL A 157 -14.13 11.86 -8.11
C VAL A 157 -15.28 12.05 -7.12
N ALA A 158 -15.71 10.99 -6.44
CA ALA A 158 -16.79 11.04 -5.46
C ALA A 158 -16.44 11.98 -4.29
N LYS A 159 -15.21 11.93 -3.79
CA LYS A 159 -14.74 12.86 -2.75
C LYS A 159 -14.70 14.31 -3.22
N ALA A 160 -14.32 14.57 -4.47
CA ALA A 160 -14.28 15.91 -5.02
C ALA A 160 -15.68 16.50 -5.22
N ALA A 161 -16.62 15.67 -5.70
CA ALA A 161 -18.02 16.05 -5.94
C ALA A 161 -18.87 16.15 -4.67
N ALA A 162 -18.47 15.48 -3.58
CA ALA A 162 -19.21 15.51 -2.33
C ALA A 162 -19.29 16.93 -1.73
N PRO A 163 -20.43 17.31 -1.13
CA PRO A 163 -20.55 18.58 -0.42
C PRO A 163 -19.61 18.63 0.78
N GLU A 164 -19.14 19.84 1.09
CA GLU A 164 -18.33 20.08 2.28
C GLU A 164 -19.20 20.01 3.54
N ARG A 165 -18.72 19.32 4.56
CA ARG A 165 -19.43 19.08 5.82
C ARG A 165 -18.52 19.38 7.01
N PRO A 166 -19.04 19.90 8.13
CA PRO A 166 -18.24 20.13 9.32
C PRO A 166 -17.92 18.80 10.01
N CYS A 167 -16.67 18.62 10.43
CA CYS A 167 -16.25 17.49 11.25
C CYS A 167 -16.92 17.55 12.63
N GLN A 168 -17.58 16.46 13.06
CA GLN A 168 -18.26 16.42 14.36
C GLN A 168 -17.33 16.55 15.59
N MET A 169 -16.01 16.46 15.40
CA MET A 169 -15.04 16.64 16.50
C MET A 169 -14.31 17.96 16.51
N CYS A 170 -13.86 18.45 15.34
CA CYS A 170 -13.03 19.64 15.27
C CYS A 170 -13.70 20.81 14.54
N GLY A 171 -14.92 20.62 14.02
CA GLY A 171 -15.68 21.63 13.28
C GLY A 171 -15.18 21.93 11.87
N LYS A 172 -13.92 21.55 11.53
CA LYS A 172 -13.33 21.84 10.22
C LYS A 172 -14.13 21.22 9.08
N GLY A 173 -14.31 21.99 8.01
CA GLY A 173 -14.91 21.53 6.76
C GLY A 173 -14.08 20.42 6.11
N TYR A 174 -14.74 19.37 5.64
CA TYR A 174 -14.12 18.29 4.86
C TYR A 174 -15.10 17.69 3.85
N ARG A 175 -14.54 17.00 2.85
CA ARG A 175 -15.30 16.22 1.86
C ARG A 175 -14.95 14.74 1.98
N SER A 176 -15.95 13.88 1.81
CA SER A 176 -15.77 12.42 1.78
C SER A 176 -16.70 11.79 0.75
N ALA A 177 -16.21 10.74 0.08
CA ALA A 177 -16.98 9.91 -0.82
C ALA A 177 -18.12 9.14 -0.12
N PHE A 178 -18.06 9.00 1.21
CA PHE A 178 -19.06 8.28 2.00
C PHE A 178 -19.92 9.25 2.81
N GLU A 179 -21.24 9.16 2.62
CA GLU A 179 -22.21 10.02 3.31
C GLU A 179 -22.24 9.77 4.82
N GLU A 180 -22.03 8.53 5.27
CA GLU A 180 -22.04 8.19 6.69
C GLU A 180 -20.79 8.63 7.46
N GLN A 181 -19.72 9.04 6.77
CA GLN A 181 -18.48 9.45 7.43
C GLN A 181 -18.67 10.77 8.17
N LYS A 182 -18.46 10.76 9.50
CA LYS A 182 -18.68 11.90 10.43
C LYS A 182 -17.44 12.72 10.78
N PHE A 183 -16.25 12.22 10.45
CA PHE A 183 -14.97 12.80 10.88
C PHE A 183 -14.03 13.05 9.70
N CYS A 184 -13.29 14.15 9.73
CA CYS A 184 -12.36 14.53 8.67
C CYS A 184 -11.07 13.69 8.62
N SER A 185 -10.72 13.02 9.73
CA SER A 185 -9.50 12.24 9.86
C SER A 185 -9.67 11.06 10.82
N TYR A 186 -8.75 10.09 10.72
CA TYR A 186 -8.65 8.99 11.69
C TYR A 186 -8.41 9.52 13.12
N SER A 187 -7.57 10.53 13.29
CA SER A 187 -7.31 11.15 14.60
C SER A 187 -8.59 11.75 15.21
N CYS A 188 -9.41 12.45 14.42
CA CYS A 188 -10.70 12.96 14.87
C CYS A 188 -11.65 11.81 15.25
N SER A 189 -11.71 10.75 14.43
CA SER A 189 -12.49 9.56 14.76
C SER A 189 -12.07 8.92 16.10
N CYS A 190 -10.76 8.80 16.34
CA CYS A 190 -10.24 8.29 17.61
C CYS A 190 -10.53 9.24 18.78
N ALA A 191 -10.42 10.56 18.58
CA ALA A 191 -10.77 11.55 19.59
C ALA A 191 -12.26 11.47 19.96
N ALA A 192 -13.14 11.30 18.96
CA ALA A 192 -14.58 11.09 19.18
C ALA A 192 -14.86 9.82 19.97
N GLN A 193 -14.13 8.76 19.66
CA GLN A 193 -14.25 7.50 20.40
C GLN A 193 -13.79 7.63 21.85
N ARG A 194 -12.83 8.53 22.14
CA ARG A 194 -12.34 8.82 23.50
C ARG A 194 -13.15 9.90 24.23
N ASN A 195 -14.18 10.48 23.60
CA ASN A 195 -14.96 11.56 24.21
C ASN A 195 -15.54 11.09 25.56
N PRO A 196 -15.23 11.79 26.68
CA PRO A 196 -15.73 11.44 28.00
C PRO A 196 -17.26 11.46 28.12
N GLU A 197 -17.99 12.17 27.26
CA GLU A 197 -19.46 12.14 27.22
C GLU A 197 -20.00 10.74 26.86
N ARG A 198 -19.18 9.87 26.29
CA ARG A 198 -19.52 8.46 26.02
C ARG A 198 -19.27 7.53 27.21
N ARG A 199 -18.90 8.09 28.36
CA ARG A 199 -18.73 7.31 29.58
C ARG A 199 -20.07 6.70 29.98
N ARG A 200 -20.07 5.39 30.19
CA ARG A 200 -21.17 4.67 30.85
C ARG A 200 -20.66 4.11 32.17
N GLN A 201 -21.56 3.94 33.13
CA GLN A 201 -21.24 3.22 34.35
C GLN A 201 -21.20 1.71 34.04
N CYS A 202 -20.17 1.04 34.53
CA CYS A 202 -20.06 -0.41 34.42
C CYS A 202 -21.16 -1.07 35.25
N ALA A 203 -21.95 -1.97 34.65
CA ALA A 203 -23.06 -2.64 35.34
C ALA A 203 -22.62 -3.44 36.59
N HIS A 204 -21.35 -3.88 36.64
CA HIS A 204 -20.79 -4.60 37.80
C HIS A 204 -20.11 -3.66 38.81
N CYS A 205 -19.01 -3.00 38.46
CA CYS A 205 -18.22 -2.20 39.41
C CYS A 205 -18.61 -0.70 39.49
N GLN A 206 -19.62 -0.25 38.73
CA GLN A 206 -20.09 1.14 38.64
C GLN A 206 -19.07 2.20 38.19
N LYS A 207 -17.81 1.81 37.92
CA LYS A 207 -16.80 2.73 37.39
C LYS A 207 -17.19 3.23 36.00
N ALA A 208 -17.04 4.54 35.79
CA ALA A 208 -17.25 5.16 34.49
C ALA A 208 -16.19 4.67 33.48
N PHE A 209 -16.62 4.16 32.33
CA PHE A 209 -15.73 3.68 31.28
C PHE A 209 -16.22 4.11 29.89
N VAL A 210 -15.30 4.25 28.95
CA VAL A 210 -15.61 4.63 27.57
C VAL A 210 -15.94 3.36 26.77
N ILE A 211 -17.14 3.29 26.21
CA ILE A 211 -17.57 2.16 25.37
C ILE A 211 -16.78 2.13 24.06
N ARG A 212 -16.24 0.96 23.68
CA ARG A 212 -15.74 0.74 22.32
C ARG A 212 -16.93 0.42 21.44
N GLN A 213 -17.17 1.26 20.44
CA GLN A 213 -18.33 1.11 19.57
C GLN A 213 -18.10 -0.07 18.61
N THR A 214 -18.65 -1.24 18.93
CA THR A 214 -18.80 -2.32 17.97
C THR A 214 -20.23 -2.26 17.45
N ALA A 215 -20.40 -2.17 16.13
CA ALA A 215 -21.73 -2.09 15.52
C ALA A 215 -22.65 -3.19 16.09
N GLY A 216 -23.80 -2.81 16.62
CA GLY A 216 -24.83 -3.74 17.12
C GLY A 216 -24.65 -4.30 18.54
N LYS A 217 -23.60 -3.97 19.30
CA LYS A 217 -23.42 -4.48 20.68
C LYS A 217 -23.26 -3.37 21.72
N THR A 218 -24.15 -3.34 22.71
CA THR A 218 -24.02 -2.45 23.88
C THR A 218 -23.03 -3.05 24.88
N GLN A 219 -21.82 -2.49 24.98
CA GLN A 219 -20.86 -2.87 26.01
C GLN A 219 -21.37 -2.42 27.40
N ARG A 220 -21.67 -3.37 28.29
CA ARG A 220 -22.17 -3.11 29.65
C ARG A 220 -21.09 -3.09 30.74
N HIS A 221 -19.92 -3.66 30.46
CA HIS A 221 -18.85 -3.87 31.44
C HIS A 221 -17.54 -3.21 30.99
N CYS A 222 -16.79 -2.65 31.94
CA CYS A 222 -15.56 -1.93 31.67
C CYS A 222 -14.37 -2.83 31.31
N SER A 223 -14.34 -4.06 31.81
CA SER A 223 -13.26 -5.04 31.60
C SER A 223 -13.83 -6.45 31.38
N ARG A 224 -12.96 -7.36 30.92
CA ARG A 224 -13.29 -8.80 30.81
C ARG A 224 -13.65 -9.38 32.18
N GLU A 225 -12.93 -8.99 33.23
CA GLU A 225 -13.17 -9.42 34.62
C GLU A 225 -14.57 -9.01 35.10
N CYS A 226 -14.94 -7.74 34.95
CA CYS A 226 -16.28 -7.26 35.31
C CYS A 226 -17.40 -7.90 34.49
N ARG A 227 -17.09 -8.43 33.30
CA ARG A 227 -18.05 -9.18 32.48
C ARG A 227 -18.21 -10.61 33.00
N LEU A 228 -17.12 -11.28 33.39
CA LEU A 228 -17.15 -12.63 33.94
C LEU A 228 -17.78 -12.65 35.34
N ALA A 229 -17.40 -11.72 36.22
CA ALA A 229 -18.01 -11.60 37.56
C ALA A 229 -19.51 -11.30 37.52
N ALA A 230 -19.99 -10.64 36.46
CA ALA A 230 -21.42 -10.46 36.23
C ALA A 230 -22.13 -11.73 35.73
N TRP A 231 -21.41 -12.67 35.11
CA TRP A 231 -21.95 -13.96 34.67
C TRP A 231 -21.95 -15.01 35.79
N GLU A 232 -20.97 -14.97 36.71
CA GLU A 232 -20.95 -15.88 37.87
C GLU A 232 -22.13 -15.65 38.83
N MET A 233 -22.80 -14.50 38.76
CA MET A 233 -24.01 -14.21 39.56
C MET A 233 -25.32 -14.71 38.94
N THR A 234 -25.32 -15.20 37.70
CA THR A 234 -26.50 -15.91 37.18
C THR A 234 -26.45 -17.33 37.67
N ASP A 235 -27.09 -17.56 38.82
CA ASP A 235 -27.30 -18.88 39.39
C ASP A 235 -28.17 -19.67 38.41
N PHE A 236 -27.55 -20.53 37.60
CA PHE A 236 -28.26 -21.37 36.65
C PHE A 236 -28.91 -22.50 37.44
N ARG A 237 -30.15 -22.28 37.90
CA ARG A 237 -30.98 -23.37 38.41
C ARG A 237 -31.35 -24.28 37.25
N CYS A 238 -31.00 -25.55 37.39
CA CYS A 238 -31.44 -26.61 36.50
C CYS A 238 -32.92 -26.88 36.77
N GLU A 239 -33.83 -26.43 35.89
CA GLU A 239 -35.28 -26.71 36.02
C GLU A 239 -35.64 -28.21 35.91
N VAL A 240 -34.68 -29.06 35.49
CA VAL A 240 -34.87 -30.52 35.40
C VAL A 240 -34.48 -31.23 36.71
N CYS A 241 -33.76 -30.55 37.59
CA CYS A 241 -33.13 -31.14 38.77
C CYS A 241 -33.83 -30.78 40.09
N ASP A 242 -34.82 -29.87 40.06
CA ASP A 242 -35.74 -29.52 41.16
C ASP A 242 -37.10 -30.24 40.96
#